data_AF-A0AAD8SKV4-F1
#
_entry.id   AF-A0AAD8SKV4-F1
#
_cell.length_a   1.000
_cell.length_b   1.000
_cell.length_c   1.000
_cell.angle_alpha   90.00
_cell.angle_beta   90.00
_cell.angle_gamma   90.00
#
_symmetry.space_group_name_H-M   'P 1'
#
loop_
_entity.id
_entity.type
_entity.pdbx_description
1 polymer ?
#
loop_
_entity_poly.entity_id
_entity_poly.type
_entity_poly.pdbx_seq_one_letter_code
_entity_poly.pdbx_strand_id
1 'polypeptide(L)'
;MASPFTPAPSRQQRSPDEVEDIILRKILLITLTPPSSPNPAVAYLELTAAELLSESRPLLALRDNAERILISRLSIPDPPANSPPPFAFLAAAFRRAADEARKITTIRDSGLQARLRASIAHTRGLILSYARMVASNPTIFPSPPNAPNPAAELLIFLLAEASDSLDPTPAPGALPPPGFLDTRDKVLEYLAEMINKNVGRSGMQVDPLKCASSENIVRFDMKLANEDVGMLAFTSEQIPAPLLLPEMVERVASMLNYFLLQLAGPQRKSLTVKDPEKYEFKPKQLLKQIVTIYVHIARGDKEAIFPAAITKDGRSYNEQLFATAANILWKIGADPQNIQEFTQLAGKAKAAASEAMDAEAILGDIPDEFLDPIQYTLMEDPVVLPSSRVTIDRPVIVRHLLSDSTDPFNRSYLTQDMLLPDTDLKLRIQEFIRCQQFRARPAADSVMEEPDGSSGIKSIILVLPYFSL
;
A
#
# COMPACT_ATOMS: atom_id res chain seq x y z
N MET A 1 -23.84 -67.14 -16.82
CA MET A 1 -22.96 -66.63 -15.76
C MET A 1 -22.88 -65.12 -15.92
N ALA A 2 -23.62 -64.37 -15.10
CA ALA A 2 -23.56 -62.92 -15.07
C ALA A 2 -22.48 -62.52 -14.04
N SER A 3 -21.47 -61.78 -14.47
CA SER A 3 -20.41 -61.26 -13.61
C SER A 3 -20.97 -60.28 -12.57
N PRO A 4 -20.51 -60.31 -11.30
CA PRO A 4 -21.01 -59.41 -10.28
C PRO A 4 -20.42 -58.01 -10.46
N PHE A 5 -21.30 -57.01 -10.51
CA PHE A 5 -20.96 -55.59 -10.39
C PHE A 5 -20.31 -55.33 -9.02
N THR A 6 -19.03 -54.99 -9.01
CA THR A 6 -18.38 -54.34 -7.85
C THR A 6 -18.87 -52.89 -7.76
N PRO A 7 -19.44 -52.44 -6.62
CA PRO A 7 -19.82 -51.05 -6.45
C PRO A 7 -18.57 -50.16 -6.35
N ALA A 8 -18.62 -48.99 -7.00
CA ALA A 8 -17.58 -47.97 -6.92
C ALA A 8 -17.39 -47.47 -5.47
N PRO A 9 -16.16 -47.10 -5.06
CA PRO A 9 -15.90 -46.68 -3.69
C PRO A 9 -16.62 -45.36 -3.38
N SER A 10 -17.38 -45.35 -2.28
CA SER A 10 -18.02 -44.15 -1.74
C SER A 10 -16.95 -43.12 -1.35
N ARG A 11 -17.10 -41.87 -1.82
CA ARG A 11 -16.21 -40.76 -1.48
C ARG A 11 -16.39 -40.45 0.01
N GLN A 12 -15.54 -41.00 0.88
CA GLN A 12 -15.57 -40.74 2.32
C GLN A 12 -15.59 -39.23 2.59
N GLN A 13 -16.55 -38.81 3.40
CA GLN A 13 -16.72 -37.42 3.81
C GLN A 13 -15.56 -37.08 4.77
N ARG A 14 -14.70 -36.14 4.38
CA ARG A 14 -13.52 -35.74 5.16
C ARG A 14 -13.95 -35.17 6.52
N SER A 15 -13.23 -35.52 7.57
CA SER A 15 -13.44 -34.98 8.92
C SER A 15 -13.05 -33.49 8.99
N PRO A 16 -13.56 -32.72 9.98
CA PRO A 16 -13.15 -31.33 10.20
C PRO A 16 -11.64 -31.13 10.34
N ASP A 17 -10.97 -32.05 11.05
CA ASP A 17 -9.53 -32.01 11.29
C ASP A 17 -8.73 -32.26 10.01
N GLU A 18 -9.20 -33.17 9.14
CA GLU A 18 -8.58 -33.41 7.82
C GLU A 18 -8.74 -32.19 6.89
N VAL A 19 -9.86 -31.48 6.95
CA VAL A 19 -10.05 -30.26 6.15
C VAL A 19 -9.16 -29.12 6.65
N GLU A 20 -9.03 -28.98 7.97
CA GLU A 20 -8.11 -28.02 8.59
C GLU A 20 -6.65 -28.30 8.21
N ASP A 21 -6.23 -29.56 8.31
CA ASP A 21 -4.92 -30.03 7.87
C ASP A 21 -4.61 -29.66 6.42
N ILE A 22 -5.55 -29.92 5.50
CA ILE A 22 -5.36 -29.59 4.09
C ILE A 22 -5.13 -28.08 3.89
N ILE A 23 -5.85 -27.24 4.62
CA ILE A 23 -5.73 -25.78 4.49
C ILE A 23 -4.40 -25.30 5.04
N LEU A 24 -4.03 -25.71 6.26
CA LEU A 24 -2.77 -25.26 6.87
C LEU A 24 -1.55 -25.77 6.09
N ARG A 25 -1.59 -27.00 5.58
CA ARG A 25 -0.55 -27.53 4.70
C ARG A 25 -0.40 -26.75 3.39
N LYS A 26 -1.48 -26.27 2.80
CA LYS A 26 -1.44 -25.39 1.61
C LYS A 26 -0.88 -24.01 1.91
N ILE A 27 -1.29 -23.42 3.04
CA ILE A 27 -0.81 -22.09 3.45
C ILE A 27 0.70 -22.13 3.70
N LEU A 28 1.19 -23.14 4.42
CA LEU A 28 2.59 -23.25 4.82
C LEU A 28 3.46 -24.05 3.84
N LEU A 29 2.85 -24.68 2.82
CA LEU A 29 3.54 -25.55 1.87
C LEU A 29 4.37 -26.63 2.60
N ILE A 30 3.71 -27.39 3.47
CA ILE A 30 4.33 -28.46 4.26
C ILE A 30 3.60 -29.79 4.14
N THR A 31 4.29 -30.87 4.47
CA THR A 31 3.72 -32.18 4.70
C THR A 31 4.29 -32.80 5.98
N LEU A 32 3.44 -33.51 6.73
CA LEU A 32 3.81 -34.26 7.94
C LEU A 32 3.91 -35.77 7.65
N THR A 33 3.55 -36.19 6.44
CA THR A 33 3.72 -37.56 5.97
C THR A 33 4.70 -37.59 4.81
N PRO A 34 5.46 -38.71 4.65
CA PRO A 34 6.37 -38.88 3.53
C PRO A 34 5.62 -38.72 2.19
N PRO A 35 6.04 -37.79 1.32
CA PRO A 35 5.32 -37.55 0.06
C PRO A 35 5.52 -38.74 -0.89
N SER A 36 4.41 -39.34 -1.36
CA SER A 36 4.46 -40.40 -2.38
C SER A 36 4.95 -39.88 -3.74
N SER A 37 4.76 -38.58 -4.00
CA SER A 37 5.34 -37.85 -5.14
C SER A 37 5.90 -36.53 -4.62
N PRO A 38 7.23 -36.33 -4.64
CA PRO A 38 7.84 -35.14 -4.06
C PRO A 38 7.53 -33.90 -4.91
N ASN A 39 6.84 -32.93 -4.30
CA ASN A 39 6.67 -31.60 -4.89
C ASN A 39 7.81 -30.72 -4.36
N PRO A 40 8.66 -30.13 -5.23
CA PRO A 40 9.80 -29.32 -4.79
C PRO A 40 9.39 -28.09 -3.97
N ALA A 41 8.15 -27.61 -4.07
CA ALA A 41 7.67 -26.48 -3.28
C ALA A 41 7.20 -26.86 -1.86
N VAL A 42 7.00 -28.14 -1.56
CA VAL A 42 6.40 -28.62 -0.31
C VAL A 42 7.46 -29.28 0.57
N ALA A 43 7.67 -28.75 1.77
CA ALA A 43 8.67 -29.27 2.70
C ALA A 43 8.10 -30.41 3.55
N TYR A 44 8.83 -31.54 3.62
CA TYR A 44 8.53 -32.60 4.59
C TYR A 44 9.17 -32.26 5.94
N LEU A 45 8.35 -32.10 6.97
CA LEU A 45 8.81 -31.78 8.33
C LEU A 45 9.00 -33.07 9.13
N GLU A 46 10.04 -33.84 8.80
CA GLU A 46 10.30 -35.16 9.39
C GLU A 46 10.43 -35.12 10.92
N LEU A 47 11.20 -34.17 11.45
CA LEU A 47 11.40 -34.03 12.89
C LEU A 47 10.09 -33.71 13.61
N THR A 48 9.31 -32.76 13.10
CA THR A 48 8.01 -32.42 13.68
C THR A 48 7.02 -33.59 13.59
N ALA A 49 7.06 -34.38 12.51
CA ALA A 49 6.25 -35.58 12.39
C ALA A 49 6.65 -36.63 13.46
N ALA A 50 7.95 -36.87 13.66
CA ALA A 50 8.45 -37.79 14.68
C ALA A 50 8.05 -37.34 16.10
N GLU A 51 8.14 -36.04 16.38
CA GLU A 51 7.74 -35.46 17.65
C GLU A 51 6.23 -35.63 17.91
N LEU A 52 5.38 -35.34 16.93
CA LEU A 52 3.93 -35.53 17.05
C LEU A 52 3.59 -37.00 17.32
N LEU A 53 4.26 -37.95 16.66
CA LEU A 53 4.09 -39.38 16.94
C LEU A 53 4.52 -39.74 18.36
N SER A 54 5.63 -39.19 18.85
CA SER A 54 6.12 -39.42 20.21
C SER A 54 5.13 -38.92 21.28
N GLU A 55 4.39 -37.85 20.99
CA GLU A 55 3.35 -37.28 21.84
C GLU A 55 1.97 -37.95 21.66
N SER A 56 1.89 -39.02 20.86
CA SER A 56 0.62 -39.68 20.50
C SER A 56 -0.40 -38.73 19.83
N ARG A 57 0.09 -37.70 19.13
CA ARG A 57 -0.73 -36.74 18.37
C ARG A 57 -0.88 -37.21 16.92
N PRO A 58 -1.99 -36.87 16.25
CA PRO A 58 -2.17 -37.19 14.83
C PRO A 58 -1.17 -36.40 13.97
N LEU A 59 -0.77 -36.97 12.84
CA LEU A 59 0.07 -36.32 11.82
C LEU A 59 -0.75 -35.34 10.97
N LEU A 60 -1.41 -34.39 11.63
CA LEU A 60 -2.26 -33.37 11.03
C LEU A 60 -1.76 -31.98 11.42
N ALA A 61 -1.74 -31.06 10.45
CA ALA A 61 -1.48 -29.65 10.67
C ALA A 61 -2.74 -28.99 11.22
N LEU A 62 -2.78 -28.75 12.52
CA LEU A 62 -3.94 -28.21 13.23
C LEU A 62 -3.58 -26.87 13.88
N ARG A 63 -4.59 -26.09 14.28
CA ARG A 63 -4.34 -24.78 14.90
C ARG A 63 -3.42 -24.84 16.12
N ASP A 64 -3.56 -25.87 16.95
CA ASP A 64 -2.83 -25.99 18.21
C ASP A 64 -1.33 -26.30 18.01
N ASN A 65 -0.94 -26.84 16.86
CA ASN A 65 0.46 -27.10 16.50
C ASN A 65 0.99 -26.18 15.38
N ALA A 66 0.19 -25.19 14.94
CA ALA A 66 0.53 -24.31 13.81
C ALA A 66 1.82 -23.52 14.03
N GLU A 67 2.09 -23.03 15.25
CA GLU A 67 3.32 -22.30 15.57
C GLU A 67 4.55 -23.20 15.45
N ARG A 68 4.50 -24.41 16.03
CA ARG A 68 5.59 -25.40 15.93
C ARG A 68 5.89 -25.75 14.47
N ILE A 69 4.84 -25.97 13.68
CA ILE A 69 4.96 -26.26 12.24
C ILE A 69 5.61 -25.08 11.50
N LEU A 70 5.19 -23.85 11.80
CA LEU A 70 5.77 -22.65 11.19
C LEU A 70 7.26 -22.50 11.53
N ILE A 71 7.64 -22.64 12.80
CA ILE A 71 9.05 -22.57 13.24
C ILE A 71 9.87 -23.64 12.53
N SER A 72 9.39 -24.90 12.51
CA SER A 72 10.09 -25.99 11.85
C SER A 72 10.28 -25.72 10.36
N ARG A 73 9.25 -25.17 9.68
CA ARG A 73 9.34 -24.79 8.27
C ARG A 73 10.35 -23.68 7.99
N LEU A 74 10.48 -22.71 8.89
CA LEU A 74 11.45 -21.61 8.77
C LEU A 74 12.87 -22.04 9.13
N SER A 75 13.03 -23.09 9.95
CA SER A 75 14.33 -23.53 10.49
C SER A 75 14.96 -24.69 9.71
N ILE A 76 14.45 -25.02 8.52
CA ILE A 76 14.99 -26.10 7.69
C ILE A 76 16.41 -25.70 7.25
N PRO A 77 17.45 -26.49 7.57
CA PRO A 77 18.84 -26.16 7.21
C PRO A 77 19.07 -26.12 5.70
N ASP A 78 18.50 -27.10 4.99
CA ASP A 78 18.58 -27.26 3.54
C ASP A 78 17.18 -27.24 2.94
N PRO A 79 16.58 -26.05 2.72
CA PRO A 79 15.25 -25.97 2.15
C PRO A 79 15.27 -26.48 0.69
N PRO A 80 14.12 -26.92 0.15
CA PRO A 80 14.04 -27.40 -1.23
C PRO A 80 14.63 -26.40 -2.24
N ALA A 81 15.16 -26.89 -3.36
CA ALA A 81 15.72 -26.04 -4.42
C ALA A 81 14.70 -24.96 -4.85
N ASN A 82 15.16 -23.71 -4.94
CA ASN A 82 14.32 -22.50 -5.17
C ASN A 82 13.36 -22.12 -4.04
N SER A 83 13.54 -22.62 -2.81
CA SER A 83 12.77 -22.11 -1.67
C SER A 83 13.07 -20.62 -1.47
N PRO A 84 12.04 -19.77 -1.33
CA PRO A 84 12.23 -18.37 -1.03
C PRO A 84 12.89 -18.20 0.35
N PRO A 85 13.59 -17.07 0.58
CA PRO A 85 14.09 -16.70 1.90
C PRO A 85 12.93 -16.58 2.91
N PRO A 86 13.22 -16.63 4.23
CA PRO A 86 12.19 -16.72 5.27
C PRO A 86 11.12 -15.64 5.18
N PHE A 87 11.51 -14.39 4.89
CA PHE A 87 10.56 -13.28 4.78
C PHE A 87 9.66 -13.42 3.55
N ALA A 88 10.21 -13.61 2.35
CA ALA A 88 9.41 -13.87 1.14
C ALA A 88 8.49 -15.09 1.28
N PHE A 89 8.93 -16.14 1.98
CA PHE A 89 8.09 -17.28 2.31
C PHE A 89 6.87 -16.87 3.15
N LEU A 90 7.10 -16.11 4.24
CA LEU A 90 6.06 -15.62 5.14
C LEU A 90 5.08 -14.69 4.42
N ALA A 91 5.58 -13.75 3.61
CA ALA A 91 4.78 -12.86 2.77
C ALA A 91 3.87 -13.66 1.80
N ALA A 92 4.43 -14.65 1.12
CA ALA A 92 3.65 -15.53 0.23
C ALA A 92 2.65 -16.41 0.99
N ALA A 93 3.01 -16.88 2.19
CA ALA A 93 2.11 -17.64 3.06
C ALA A 93 0.92 -16.80 3.53
N PHE A 94 1.15 -15.51 3.79
CA PHE A 94 0.09 -14.57 4.14
C PHE A 94 -0.95 -14.42 3.01
N ARG A 95 -0.51 -14.32 1.73
CA ARG A 95 -1.42 -14.32 0.57
C ARG A 95 -2.19 -15.64 0.44
N ARG A 96 -1.50 -16.78 0.53
CA ARG A 96 -2.15 -18.10 0.49
C ARG A 96 -3.20 -18.24 1.58
N ALA A 97 -2.97 -17.69 2.77
CA ALA A 97 -3.94 -17.66 3.84
C ALA A 97 -5.18 -16.81 3.49
N ALA A 98 -5.01 -15.65 2.85
CA ALA A 98 -6.12 -14.85 2.35
C ALA A 98 -6.92 -15.58 1.25
N ASP A 99 -6.23 -16.24 0.33
CA ASP A 99 -6.85 -17.06 -0.72
C ASP A 99 -7.70 -18.19 -0.15
N GLU A 100 -7.16 -18.95 0.82
CA GLU A 100 -7.91 -20.01 1.47
C GLU A 100 -9.06 -19.45 2.30
N ALA A 101 -8.91 -18.27 2.93
CA ALA A 101 -10.01 -17.58 3.63
C ALA A 101 -11.17 -17.24 2.69
N ARG A 102 -10.89 -16.81 1.46
CA ARG A 102 -11.90 -16.60 0.41
C ARG A 102 -12.57 -17.92 0.02
N LYS A 103 -11.79 -18.98 -0.20
CA LYS A 103 -12.33 -20.30 -0.63
C LYS A 103 -13.25 -20.93 0.41
N ILE A 104 -12.97 -20.80 1.71
CA ILE A 104 -13.84 -21.39 2.73
C ILE A 104 -15.22 -20.72 2.85
N THR A 105 -15.42 -19.54 2.22
CA THR A 105 -16.75 -18.90 2.18
C THR A 105 -17.78 -19.75 1.44
N THR A 106 -17.35 -20.63 0.53
CA THR A 106 -18.23 -21.52 -0.23
C THR A 106 -18.66 -22.78 0.55
N ILE A 107 -18.08 -23.02 1.72
CA ILE A 107 -18.43 -24.17 2.58
C ILE A 107 -19.78 -23.91 3.23
N ARG A 108 -20.72 -24.85 3.06
CA ARG A 108 -22.11 -24.73 3.57
C ARG A 108 -22.23 -24.96 5.07
N ASP A 109 -21.36 -25.81 5.64
CA ASP A 109 -21.33 -26.07 7.08
C ASP A 109 -20.75 -24.85 7.82
N SER A 110 -21.61 -24.14 8.54
CA SER A 110 -21.25 -22.93 9.29
C SER A 110 -20.30 -23.21 10.45
N GLY A 111 -20.40 -24.37 11.10
CA GLY A 111 -19.54 -24.76 12.22
C GLY A 111 -18.12 -25.04 11.74
N LEU A 112 -17.99 -25.86 10.69
CA LEU A 112 -16.72 -26.11 10.02
C LEU A 112 -16.13 -24.81 9.47
N GLN A 113 -16.92 -23.98 8.80
CA GLN A 113 -16.47 -22.72 8.25
C GLN A 113 -15.93 -21.76 9.33
N ALA A 114 -16.62 -21.63 10.47
CA ALA A 114 -16.17 -20.80 11.59
C ALA A 114 -14.85 -21.34 12.19
N ARG A 115 -14.73 -22.66 12.33
CA ARG A 115 -13.49 -23.32 12.75
C ARG A 115 -12.34 -22.99 11.81
N LEU A 116 -12.51 -23.21 10.50
CA LEU A 116 -11.46 -22.95 9.51
C LEU A 116 -11.05 -21.47 9.48
N ARG A 117 -12.02 -20.53 9.55
CA ARG A 117 -11.72 -19.09 9.65
C ARG A 117 -10.81 -18.78 10.83
N ALA A 118 -11.10 -19.34 12.00
CA ALA A 118 -10.30 -19.09 13.19
C ALA A 118 -8.90 -19.73 13.10
N SER A 119 -8.74 -20.87 12.40
CA SER A 119 -7.41 -21.48 12.18
C SER A 119 -6.57 -20.67 11.18
N ILE A 120 -7.19 -20.18 10.11
CA ILE A 120 -6.53 -19.29 9.15
C ILE A 120 -6.13 -17.97 9.83
N ALA A 121 -7.03 -17.36 10.60
CA ALA A 121 -6.74 -16.12 11.32
C ALA A 121 -5.59 -16.29 12.33
N HIS A 122 -5.58 -17.39 13.09
CA HIS A 122 -4.47 -17.70 14.00
C HIS A 122 -3.15 -17.85 13.25
N THR A 123 -3.16 -18.59 12.14
CA THR A 123 -1.97 -18.81 11.30
C THR A 123 -1.46 -17.51 10.68
N ARG A 124 -2.35 -16.61 10.25
CA ARG A 124 -1.98 -15.26 9.76
C ARG A 124 -1.32 -14.42 10.84
N GLY A 125 -1.86 -14.44 12.06
CA GLY A 125 -1.25 -13.75 13.20
C GLY A 125 0.16 -14.27 13.51
N LEU A 126 0.36 -15.59 13.45
CA LEU A 126 1.69 -16.20 13.58
C LEU A 126 2.61 -15.76 12.44
N ILE A 127 2.19 -15.89 11.19
CA ILE A 127 2.97 -15.46 10.02
C ILE A 127 3.41 -14.00 10.18
N LEU A 128 2.52 -13.11 10.61
CA LEU A 128 2.82 -11.69 10.83
C LEU A 128 3.83 -11.47 11.97
N SER A 129 3.69 -12.17 13.10
CA SER A 129 4.63 -12.11 14.21
C SER A 129 6.03 -12.54 13.78
N TYR A 130 6.14 -13.68 13.09
CA TYR A 130 7.41 -14.18 12.60
C TYR A 130 7.99 -13.31 11.49
N ALA A 131 7.16 -12.72 10.60
CA ALA A 131 7.63 -11.77 9.59
C ALA A 131 8.25 -10.53 10.23
N ARG A 132 7.66 -10.02 11.33
CA ARG A 132 8.25 -8.95 12.14
C ARG A 132 9.58 -9.37 12.75
N MET A 133 9.66 -10.57 13.33
CA MET A 133 10.92 -11.08 13.92
C MET A 133 12.03 -11.22 12.88
N VAL A 134 11.72 -11.72 11.67
CA VAL A 134 12.70 -11.81 10.56
C VAL A 134 13.11 -10.44 10.06
N ALA A 135 12.18 -9.49 9.97
CA ALA A 135 12.51 -8.12 9.56
C ALA A 135 13.37 -7.39 10.60
N SER A 136 13.09 -7.56 11.89
CA SER A 136 13.91 -7.01 12.98
C SER A 136 15.26 -7.70 13.12
N ASN A 137 15.33 -9.00 12.88
CA ASN A 137 16.55 -9.80 12.96
C ASN A 137 16.64 -10.78 11.76
N PRO A 138 17.29 -10.36 10.65
CA PRO A 138 17.43 -11.18 9.45
C PRO A 138 18.17 -12.50 9.64
N THR A 139 18.91 -12.67 10.75
CA THR A 139 19.70 -13.88 11.05
C THR A 139 18.95 -14.91 11.91
N ILE A 140 17.71 -14.61 12.31
CA ILE A 140 16.94 -15.47 13.23
C ILE A 140 16.60 -16.85 12.63
N PHE A 141 16.50 -16.94 11.29
CA PHE A 141 16.33 -18.20 10.56
C PHE A 141 17.40 -18.34 9.47
N PRO A 142 17.77 -19.58 9.10
CA PRO A 142 18.68 -19.84 7.99
C PRO A 142 18.21 -19.15 6.70
N SER A 143 19.11 -18.41 6.06
CA SER A 143 18.86 -17.71 4.79
C SER A 143 20.02 -17.95 3.82
N PRO A 144 19.77 -18.03 2.51
CA PRO A 144 20.84 -18.14 1.53
C PRO A 144 21.76 -16.90 1.57
N PRO A 145 23.05 -17.03 1.27
CA PRO A 145 24.05 -15.97 1.46
C PRO A 145 23.79 -14.69 0.63
N ASN A 146 23.00 -14.79 -0.44
CA ASN A 146 22.59 -13.66 -1.29
C ASN A 146 21.09 -13.32 -1.15
N ALA A 147 20.45 -13.68 -0.04
CA ALA A 147 19.04 -13.35 0.19
C ALA A 147 18.85 -11.81 0.17
N PRO A 148 17.79 -11.30 -0.50
CA PRO A 148 17.42 -9.90 -0.38
C PRO A 148 17.15 -9.53 1.08
N ASN A 149 17.38 -8.26 1.44
CA ASN A 149 17.05 -7.78 2.78
C ASN A 149 15.54 -7.99 3.03
N PRO A 150 15.12 -8.64 4.13
CA PRO A 150 13.71 -8.89 4.46
C PRO A 150 12.81 -7.66 4.33
N ALA A 151 13.31 -6.48 4.64
CA ALA A 151 12.51 -5.27 4.54
C ALA A 151 12.45 -4.66 3.14
N ALA A 152 13.37 -5.02 2.23
CA ALA A 152 13.19 -4.80 0.79
C ALA A 152 12.16 -5.77 0.20
N GLU A 153 12.08 -7.01 0.71
CA GLU A 153 11.02 -7.94 0.33
C GLU A 153 9.64 -7.52 0.87
N LEU A 154 9.61 -6.94 2.07
CA LEU A 154 8.41 -6.33 2.67
C LEU A 154 7.88 -5.18 1.82
N LEU A 155 8.78 -4.36 1.28
CA LEU A 155 8.43 -3.33 0.31
C LEU A 155 7.76 -3.94 -0.93
N ILE A 156 8.39 -4.91 -1.58
CA ILE A 156 7.83 -5.58 -2.78
C ILE A 156 6.47 -6.19 -2.47
N PHE A 157 6.32 -6.77 -1.28
CA PHE A 157 5.05 -7.32 -0.81
C PHE A 157 3.97 -6.25 -0.64
N LEU A 158 4.27 -5.14 0.05
CA LEU A 158 3.33 -4.03 0.25
C LEU A 158 2.94 -3.37 -1.08
N LEU A 159 3.89 -3.25 -2.01
CA LEU A 159 3.64 -2.79 -3.37
C LEU A 159 2.69 -3.72 -4.13
N ALA A 160 2.89 -5.03 -4.01
CA ALA A 160 2.09 -6.04 -4.68
C ALA A 160 0.66 -6.13 -4.12
N GLU A 161 0.46 -6.11 -2.80
CA GLU A 161 -0.87 -6.09 -2.17
C GLU A 161 -1.68 -4.83 -2.54
N ALA A 162 -1.01 -3.68 -2.62
CA ALA A 162 -1.61 -2.44 -3.12
C ALA A 162 -2.05 -2.52 -4.59
N SER A 163 -1.50 -3.49 -5.37
CA SER A 163 -1.85 -3.71 -6.77
C SER A 163 -2.84 -4.88 -7.02
N ASP A 164 -2.87 -5.91 -6.17
CA ASP A 164 -3.64 -7.16 -6.37
C ASP A 164 -5.11 -7.06 -5.93
N SER A 165 -5.53 -5.94 -5.33
CA SER A 165 -6.89 -5.70 -4.85
C SER A 165 -7.87 -5.25 -5.96
N LEU A 166 -7.50 -5.48 -7.23
CA LEU A 166 -8.21 -5.04 -8.43
C LEU A 166 -8.61 -6.23 -9.34
N ASP A 167 -9.59 -7.04 -8.91
CA ASP A 167 -10.65 -7.56 -9.81
C ASP A 167 -11.74 -8.35 -9.06
N PRO A 168 -12.99 -8.29 -9.54
CA PRO A 168 -13.64 -9.54 -9.91
C PRO A 168 -14.31 -9.47 -11.29
N THR A 169 -13.96 -10.42 -12.16
CA THR A 169 -14.62 -10.75 -13.43
C THR A 169 -16.14 -10.90 -13.31
N PRO A 170 -16.95 -10.31 -14.22
CA PRO A 170 -18.24 -10.85 -14.64
C PRO A 170 -18.11 -11.77 -15.87
N ALA A 171 -19.15 -12.57 -16.10
CA ALA A 171 -19.26 -13.71 -17.02
C ALA A 171 -18.97 -13.42 -18.53
N PRO A 172 -18.70 -14.46 -19.36
CA PRO A 172 -18.30 -14.28 -20.75
C PRO A 172 -19.48 -13.81 -21.62
N GLY A 173 -19.31 -12.64 -22.25
CA GLY A 173 -20.25 -12.08 -23.22
C GLY A 173 -20.70 -10.63 -22.98
N ALA A 174 -20.27 -9.97 -21.90
CA ALA A 174 -20.54 -8.55 -21.70
C ALA A 174 -19.38 -7.69 -22.27
N LEU A 175 -19.73 -6.68 -23.08
CA LEU A 175 -18.79 -5.64 -23.51
C LEU A 175 -18.17 -4.95 -22.28
N PRO A 176 -16.87 -4.60 -22.31
CA PRO A 176 -16.26 -3.85 -21.23
C PRO A 176 -16.93 -2.46 -21.16
N PRO A 177 -17.38 -2.00 -19.97
CA PRO A 177 -18.04 -0.72 -19.87
C PRO A 177 -17.03 0.42 -20.09
N PRO A 178 -17.42 1.50 -20.79
CA PRO A 178 -16.59 2.68 -20.98
C PRO A 178 -16.48 3.46 -19.66
N GLY A 179 -15.25 3.78 -19.25
CA GLY A 179 -14.98 4.54 -18.02
C GLY A 179 -14.00 3.83 -17.08
N PHE A 180 -12.74 3.70 -17.50
CA PHE A 180 -11.62 3.22 -16.68
C PHE A 180 -11.02 4.39 -15.87
N LEU A 181 -11.88 5.13 -15.16
CA LEU A 181 -11.51 6.18 -14.20
C LEU A 181 -12.28 6.04 -12.89
N ASP A 182 -12.66 4.80 -12.56
CA ASP A 182 -13.58 4.52 -11.48
C ASP A 182 -12.92 3.83 -10.28
N THR A 183 -11.62 3.56 -10.32
CA THR A 183 -10.89 2.87 -9.24
C THR A 183 -10.72 3.74 -7.99
N ARG A 184 -10.67 5.06 -8.18
CA ARG A 184 -10.54 6.09 -7.14
C ARG A 184 -11.83 6.27 -6.35
N ASP A 185 -12.93 6.42 -7.07
CA ASP A 185 -14.23 6.67 -6.47
C ASP A 185 -14.82 5.35 -5.97
N LYS A 186 -14.52 4.18 -6.56
CA LYS A 186 -14.99 2.87 -6.06
C LYS A 186 -14.29 2.34 -4.81
N VAL A 187 -13.04 2.67 -4.54
CA VAL A 187 -12.39 2.30 -3.25
C VAL A 187 -12.92 3.16 -2.11
N LEU A 188 -13.11 4.45 -2.38
CA LEU A 188 -13.73 5.40 -1.46
C LEU A 188 -15.23 5.15 -1.29
N GLU A 189 -15.93 4.75 -2.35
CA GLU A 189 -17.34 4.35 -2.36
C GLU A 189 -17.51 2.94 -1.77
N TYR A 190 -16.53 2.04 -1.83
CA TYR A 190 -16.54 0.76 -1.12
C TYR A 190 -16.37 0.96 0.39
N LEU A 191 -15.41 1.79 0.81
CA LEU A 191 -15.22 2.15 2.23
C LEU A 191 -16.39 3.01 2.74
N ALA A 192 -16.88 3.97 1.95
CA ALA A 192 -18.03 4.80 2.28
C ALA A 192 -19.37 4.04 2.17
N GLU A 193 -19.54 3.05 1.28
CA GLU A 193 -20.68 2.12 1.29
C GLU A 193 -20.55 1.15 2.45
N MET A 194 -19.36 0.68 2.83
CA MET A 194 -19.18 -0.14 4.03
C MET A 194 -19.60 0.64 5.27
N ILE A 195 -19.15 1.90 5.38
CA ILE A 195 -19.50 2.79 6.48
C ILE A 195 -20.99 3.17 6.40
N ASN A 196 -21.53 3.58 5.25
CA ASN A 196 -22.95 3.95 5.08
C ASN A 196 -23.91 2.75 5.19
N LYS A 197 -23.55 1.55 4.71
CA LYS A 197 -24.33 0.32 4.94
C LYS A 197 -24.28 -0.08 6.41
N ASN A 198 -23.16 0.13 7.12
CA ASN A 198 -23.08 -0.11 8.56
C ASN A 198 -23.83 0.96 9.39
N VAL A 199 -23.84 2.22 8.94
CA VAL A 199 -24.59 3.33 9.56
C VAL A 199 -26.10 3.22 9.28
N GLY A 200 -26.50 2.87 8.06
CA GLY A 200 -27.91 2.65 7.68
C GLY A 200 -28.56 1.42 8.32
N ARG A 201 -27.75 0.39 8.64
CA ARG A 201 -28.20 -0.80 9.40
C ARG A 201 -28.41 -0.53 10.89
N SER A 202 -27.98 0.61 11.42
CA SER A 202 -28.27 1.04 12.79
C SER A 202 -29.75 1.33 13.06
N GLY A 203 -30.56 1.47 11.99
CA GLY A 203 -31.97 1.86 12.06
C GLY A 203 -32.95 0.95 11.32
N MET A 204 -32.50 -0.06 10.57
CA MET A 204 -33.40 -1.02 9.93
C MET A 204 -33.58 -2.27 10.79
N GLN A 205 -34.83 -2.66 11.05
CA GLN A 205 -35.15 -4.02 11.47
C GLN A 205 -34.72 -4.97 10.33
N VAL A 206 -33.54 -5.56 10.44
CA VAL A 206 -33.01 -6.54 9.49
C VAL A 206 -32.98 -7.91 10.16
N ASP A 207 -33.46 -8.90 9.42
CA ASP A 207 -33.48 -10.33 9.74
C ASP A 207 -32.16 -10.79 10.42
N PRO A 208 -32.20 -11.35 11.65
CA PRO A 208 -31.01 -11.56 12.50
C PRO A 208 -29.89 -12.40 11.86
N LEU A 209 -30.25 -13.34 10.98
CA LEU A 209 -29.31 -14.25 10.31
C LEU A 209 -28.46 -13.56 9.21
N LYS A 210 -28.99 -12.53 8.53
CA LYS A 210 -28.23 -11.73 7.53
C LYS A 210 -27.34 -10.67 8.18
N CYS A 211 -27.72 -10.21 9.39
CA CYS A 211 -26.93 -9.27 10.17
C CYS A 211 -25.66 -9.95 10.73
N ALA A 212 -25.77 -11.18 11.23
CA ALA A 212 -24.66 -11.94 11.78
C ALA A 212 -23.56 -12.28 10.74
N SER A 213 -23.92 -12.58 9.49
CA SER A 213 -22.94 -12.84 8.42
C SER A 213 -22.19 -11.56 8.02
N SER A 214 -22.91 -10.43 7.93
CA SER A 214 -22.32 -9.13 7.62
C SER A 214 -21.41 -8.63 8.74
N GLU A 215 -21.82 -8.82 10.00
CA GLU A 215 -21.03 -8.47 11.17
C GLU A 215 -19.70 -9.23 11.22
N ASN A 216 -19.70 -10.54 10.92
CA ASN A 216 -18.48 -11.33 10.90
C ASN A 216 -17.51 -10.92 9.77
N ILE A 217 -18.04 -10.50 8.62
CA ILE A 217 -17.24 -9.94 7.51
C ILE A 217 -16.60 -8.62 7.95
N VAL A 218 -17.39 -7.69 8.49
CA VAL A 218 -16.88 -6.39 8.97
C VAL A 218 -15.82 -6.58 10.05
N ARG A 219 -16.03 -7.49 11.01
CA ARG A 219 -15.03 -7.81 12.04
C ARG A 219 -13.75 -8.37 11.43
N PHE A 220 -13.85 -9.23 10.41
CA PHE A 220 -12.69 -9.80 9.73
C PHE A 220 -11.91 -8.74 8.95
N ASP A 221 -12.60 -7.93 8.15
CA ASP A 221 -11.99 -6.87 7.34
C ASP A 221 -11.33 -5.80 8.24
N MET A 222 -11.93 -5.48 9.39
CA MET A 222 -11.33 -4.58 10.38
C MET A 222 -10.10 -5.20 11.06
N LYS A 223 -10.11 -6.50 11.37
CA LYS A 223 -8.90 -7.18 11.88
C LYS A 223 -7.78 -7.12 10.86
N LEU A 224 -8.10 -7.39 9.60
CA LEU A 224 -7.14 -7.32 8.50
C LEU A 224 -6.56 -5.92 8.33
N ALA A 225 -7.41 -4.89 8.25
CA ALA A 225 -6.97 -3.51 8.14
C ALA A 225 -6.07 -3.07 9.30
N ASN A 226 -6.37 -3.49 10.54
CA ASN A 226 -5.52 -3.21 11.70
C ASN A 226 -4.16 -3.93 11.62
N GLU A 227 -4.11 -5.15 11.07
CA GLU A 227 -2.87 -5.91 10.83
C GLU A 227 -2.02 -5.23 9.77
N ASP A 228 -2.62 -4.81 8.66
CA ASP A 228 -1.95 -4.17 7.52
C ASP A 228 -1.37 -2.80 7.91
N VAL A 229 -2.15 -1.96 8.59
CA VAL A 229 -1.66 -0.67 9.12
C VAL A 229 -0.58 -0.90 10.18
N GLY A 230 -0.72 -1.95 11.00
CA GLY A 230 0.32 -2.35 11.94
C GLY A 230 1.63 -2.77 11.25
N MET A 231 1.54 -3.46 10.11
CA MET A 231 2.70 -3.83 9.29
C MET A 231 3.35 -2.58 8.68
N LEU A 232 2.56 -1.64 8.17
CA LEU A 232 3.06 -0.40 7.60
C LEU A 232 3.72 0.51 8.65
N ALA A 233 3.16 0.60 9.85
CA ALA A 233 3.76 1.32 10.99
C ALA A 233 5.12 0.75 11.39
N PHE A 234 5.23 -0.58 11.45
CA PHE A 234 6.51 -1.25 11.70
C PHE A 234 7.51 -1.02 10.56
N THR A 235 7.07 -1.19 9.31
CA THR A 235 7.95 -1.06 8.13
C THR A 235 8.51 0.35 8.00
N SER A 236 7.66 1.36 8.19
CA SER A 236 8.06 2.77 8.13
C SER A 236 9.10 3.12 9.19
N GLU A 237 9.07 2.47 10.36
CA GLU A 237 10.07 2.66 11.42
C GLU A 237 11.44 2.10 11.02
N GLN A 238 11.44 0.89 10.46
CA GLN A 238 12.67 0.15 10.18
C GLN A 238 13.33 0.66 8.90
N ILE A 239 12.55 0.83 7.82
CA ILE A 239 13.06 1.25 6.51
C ILE A 239 12.13 2.29 5.87
N PRO A 240 12.29 3.59 6.18
CA PRO A 240 11.49 4.65 5.58
C PRO A 240 11.90 4.99 4.13
N ALA A 241 13.14 4.72 3.73
CA ALA A 241 13.68 5.16 2.44
C ALA A 241 12.85 4.73 1.21
N PRO A 242 12.34 3.49 1.11
CA PRO A 242 11.45 3.09 0.03
C PRO A 242 10.11 3.83 -0.06
N LEU A 243 9.58 4.30 1.07
CA LEU A 243 8.34 5.07 1.12
C LEU A 243 8.55 6.50 0.61
N LEU A 244 9.82 6.92 0.47
CA LEU A 244 10.24 8.23 -0.03
C LEU A 244 10.64 8.22 -1.51
N LEU A 245 10.61 7.06 -2.18
CA LEU A 245 10.86 6.98 -3.62
C LEU A 245 9.80 7.80 -4.39
N PRO A 246 10.17 8.49 -5.49
CA PRO A 246 9.25 9.35 -6.25
C PRO A 246 7.94 8.66 -6.66
N GLU A 247 7.98 7.38 -7.00
CA GLU A 247 6.82 6.59 -7.41
C GLU A 247 5.87 6.26 -6.24
N MET A 248 6.36 6.38 -5.01
CA MET A 248 5.71 5.91 -3.79
C MET A 248 5.28 7.01 -2.84
N VAL A 249 6.09 8.05 -2.70
CA VAL A 249 5.91 9.09 -1.68
C VAL A 249 4.56 9.80 -1.79
N GLU A 250 4.12 10.12 -3.01
CA GLU A 250 2.83 10.77 -3.24
C GLU A 250 1.63 9.83 -2.96
N ARG A 251 1.78 8.54 -3.26
CA ARG A 251 0.75 7.53 -3.01
C ARG A 251 0.55 7.31 -1.52
N VAL A 252 1.67 7.18 -0.80
CA VAL A 252 1.67 6.99 0.65
C VAL A 252 1.13 8.25 1.34
N ALA A 253 1.56 9.44 0.91
CA ALA A 253 1.05 10.70 1.44
C ALA A 253 -0.47 10.84 1.26
N SER A 254 -0.98 10.55 0.05
CA SER A 254 -2.42 10.59 -0.26
C SER A 254 -3.22 9.59 0.60
N MET A 255 -2.72 8.37 0.75
CA MET A 255 -3.34 7.34 1.59
C MET A 255 -3.43 7.79 3.05
N LEU A 256 -2.34 8.32 3.60
CA LEU A 256 -2.30 8.79 4.98
C LEU A 256 -3.21 10.01 5.19
N ASN A 257 -3.24 10.95 4.23
CA ASN A 257 -4.11 12.13 4.29
C ASN A 257 -5.58 11.72 4.29
N TYR A 258 -5.94 10.74 3.48
CA TYR A 258 -7.28 10.17 3.48
C TYR A 258 -7.66 9.59 4.85
N PHE A 259 -6.80 8.75 5.45
CA PHE A 259 -7.06 8.22 6.78
C PHE A 259 -7.16 9.31 7.84
N LEU A 260 -6.31 10.34 7.76
CA LEU A 260 -6.34 11.49 8.66
C LEU A 260 -7.67 12.25 8.55
N LEU A 261 -8.16 12.47 7.32
CA LEU A 261 -9.47 13.08 7.06
C LEU A 261 -10.62 12.24 7.63
N GLN A 262 -10.59 10.92 7.46
CA GLN A 262 -11.64 10.04 8.00
C GLN A 262 -11.66 10.03 9.53
N LEU A 263 -10.48 9.99 10.17
CA LEU A 263 -10.35 9.79 11.62
C LEU A 263 -10.41 11.09 12.43
N ALA A 264 -9.91 12.20 11.88
CA ALA A 264 -9.85 13.49 12.56
C ALA A 264 -10.80 14.54 11.95
N GLY A 265 -11.28 14.34 10.73
CA GLY A 265 -12.14 15.29 10.02
C GLY A 265 -13.62 15.23 10.40
N PRO A 266 -14.46 16.02 9.72
CA PRO A 266 -15.89 16.12 10.02
C PRO A 266 -16.63 14.79 9.84
N GLN A 267 -16.12 13.92 8.95
CA GLN A 267 -16.66 12.59 8.68
C GLN A 267 -16.48 11.62 9.85
N ARG A 268 -15.66 11.90 10.86
CA ARG A 268 -15.52 11.02 12.04
C ARG A 268 -16.84 10.70 12.75
N LYS A 269 -17.85 11.57 12.62
CA LYS A 269 -19.19 11.35 13.21
C LYS A 269 -19.92 10.19 12.54
N SER A 270 -19.72 9.96 11.25
CA SER A 270 -20.31 8.82 10.53
C SER A 270 -19.64 7.49 10.88
N LEU A 271 -18.44 7.50 11.48
CA LEU A 271 -17.75 6.31 11.96
C LEU A 271 -18.23 5.83 13.34
N THR A 272 -19.32 6.38 13.88
CA THR A 272 -19.82 5.99 15.21
C THR A 272 -20.63 4.70 15.11
N VAL A 273 -20.03 3.59 15.53
CA VAL A 273 -20.66 2.26 15.57
C VAL A 273 -21.04 1.90 17.01
N LYS A 274 -22.19 1.25 17.22
CA LYS A 274 -22.57 0.68 18.53
C LYS A 274 -21.64 -0.50 18.85
N ASP A 275 -21.05 -0.50 20.05
CA ASP A 275 -20.07 -1.50 20.52
C ASP A 275 -18.90 -1.70 19.54
N PRO A 276 -18.04 -0.68 19.32
CA PRO A 276 -16.97 -0.73 18.32
C PRO A 276 -15.95 -1.85 18.58
N GLU A 277 -15.73 -2.22 19.85
CA GLU A 277 -14.88 -3.35 20.24
C GLU A 277 -15.36 -4.68 19.66
N LYS A 278 -16.68 -4.85 19.50
CA LYS A 278 -17.28 -6.03 18.89
C LYS A 278 -16.80 -6.24 17.46
N TYR A 279 -16.41 -5.18 16.76
CA TYR A 279 -15.94 -5.22 15.37
C TYR A 279 -14.43 -5.03 15.25
N GLU A 280 -13.69 -5.01 16.37
CA GLU A 280 -12.26 -4.65 16.42
C GLU A 280 -11.97 -3.26 15.84
N PHE A 281 -13.00 -2.41 15.78
CA PHE A 281 -12.85 -1.05 15.29
C PHE A 281 -12.29 -0.18 16.41
N LYS A 282 -10.99 0.13 16.34
CA LYS A 282 -10.27 0.91 17.36
C LYS A 282 -9.77 2.22 16.74
N PRO A 283 -10.67 3.18 16.44
CA PRO A 283 -10.32 4.39 15.67
C PRO A 283 -9.23 5.25 16.34
N LYS A 284 -9.20 5.28 17.68
CA LYS A 284 -8.15 5.97 18.45
C LYS A 284 -6.77 5.32 18.25
N GLN A 285 -6.72 3.99 18.26
CA GLN A 285 -5.49 3.24 18.04
C GLN A 285 -5.04 3.37 16.59
N LEU A 286 -5.99 3.31 15.64
CA LEU A 286 -5.71 3.49 14.22
C LEU A 286 -5.14 4.88 13.95
N LEU A 287 -5.75 5.94 14.51
CA LEU A 287 -5.22 7.31 14.39
C LEU A 287 -3.79 7.41 14.94
N LYS A 288 -3.52 6.77 16.09
CA LYS A 288 -2.17 6.71 16.65
C LYS A 288 -1.18 6.04 15.68
N GLN A 289 -1.55 4.91 15.07
CA GLN A 289 -0.69 4.22 14.09
C GLN A 289 -0.47 5.06 12.82
N ILE A 290 -1.52 5.69 12.29
CA ILE A 290 -1.41 6.55 11.10
C ILE A 290 -0.47 7.73 11.37
N VAL A 291 -0.63 8.42 12.50
CA VAL A 291 0.29 9.52 12.87
C VAL A 291 1.71 9.02 13.12
N THR A 292 1.87 7.83 13.69
CA THR A 292 3.19 7.20 13.85
C THR A 292 3.87 6.96 12.50
N ILE A 293 3.13 6.50 11.48
CA ILE A 293 3.67 6.31 10.12
C ILE A 293 4.14 7.64 9.51
N TYR A 294 3.34 8.72 9.65
CA TYR A 294 3.77 10.07 9.21
C TYR A 294 5.11 10.46 9.83
N VAL A 295 5.24 10.27 11.15
CA VAL A 295 6.46 10.62 11.88
C VAL A 295 7.64 9.76 11.46
N HIS A 296 7.45 8.46 11.29
CA HIS A 296 8.50 7.55 10.83
C HIS A 296 9.05 7.92 9.45
N ILE A 297 8.16 8.19 8.49
CA ILE A 297 8.56 8.62 7.15
C ILE A 297 9.29 9.96 7.23
N ALA A 298 8.77 10.93 7.99
CA ALA A 298 9.39 12.24 8.16
C ALA A 298 10.76 12.19 8.86
N ARG A 299 11.00 11.25 9.77
CA ARG A 299 12.33 11.01 10.38
C ARG A 299 13.33 10.47 9.36
N GLY A 300 12.87 9.62 8.44
CA GLY A 300 13.69 9.07 7.36
C GLY A 300 13.93 10.02 6.20
N ASP A 301 13.15 11.09 6.10
CA ASP A 301 13.15 12.04 4.99
C ASP A 301 14.26 13.08 5.10
N LYS A 302 15.43 12.72 4.58
CA LYS A 302 16.62 13.60 4.54
C LYS A 302 16.50 14.73 3.52
N GLU A 303 15.71 14.53 2.48
CA GLU A 303 15.59 15.45 1.35
C GLU A 303 14.34 16.34 1.44
N ALA A 304 13.55 16.20 2.50
CA ALA A 304 12.31 16.95 2.74
C ALA A 304 11.27 16.80 1.59
N ILE A 305 11.22 15.63 0.96
CA ILE A 305 10.31 15.32 -0.16
C ILE A 305 8.88 15.09 0.36
N PHE A 306 8.74 14.46 1.53
CA PHE A 306 7.46 14.03 2.06
C PHE A 306 6.52 15.19 2.43
N PRO A 307 6.97 16.31 3.05
CA PRO A 307 6.14 17.49 3.27
C PRO A 307 5.47 18.02 1.99
N ALA A 308 6.19 18.07 0.86
CA ALA A 308 5.64 18.50 -0.42
C ALA A 308 4.66 17.46 -1.01
N ALA A 309 4.95 16.17 -0.85
CA ALA A 309 4.05 15.10 -1.27
C ALA A 309 2.71 15.12 -0.50
N ILE A 310 2.73 15.49 0.78
CA ILE A 310 1.53 15.67 1.62
C ILE A 310 0.61 16.74 1.04
N THR A 311 1.16 17.86 0.57
CA THR A 311 0.36 19.02 0.12
C THR A 311 -0.17 18.88 -1.30
N LYS A 312 0.47 18.03 -2.13
CA LYS A 312 0.02 17.74 -3.49
C LYS A 312 -1.35 17.04 -3.55
N ASP A 313 -1.77 16.34 -2.49
CA ASP A 313 -3.11 15.73 -2.43
C ASP A 313 -4.21 16.76 -2.14
N GLY A 314 -4.68 17.44 -3.19
CA GLY A 314 -5.74 18.45 -3.08
C GLY A 314 -7.11 17.92 -2.63
N ARG A 315 -7.33 16.60 -2.49
CA ARG A 315 -8.62 16.05 -2.07
C ARG A 315 -8.73 15.84 -0.57
N SER A 316 -7.66 15.39 0.07
CA SER A 316 -7.69 14.99 1.48
C SER A 316 -6.80 15.84 2.37
N TYR A 317 -5.79 16.53 1.81
CA TYR A 317 -4.96 17.43 2.57
C TYR A 317 -5.76 18.63 3.09
N ASN A 318 -5.64 18.90 4.38
CA ASN A 318 -6.14 20.11 5.00
C ASN A 318 -5.30 20.40 6.26
N GLU A 319 -4.68 21.56 6.31
CA GLU A 319 -3.80 21.99 7.41
C GLU A 319 -4.47 21.84 8.79
N GLN A 320 -5.77 22.15 8.90
CA GLN A 320 -6.51 22.10 10.16
C GLN A 320 -6.68 20.68 10.69
N LEU A 321 -6.62 19.66 9.83
CA LEU A 321 -6.72 18.25 10.25
C LEU A 321 -5.53 17.83 11.09
N PHE A 322 -4.33 18.32 10.79
CA PHE A 322 -3.13 18.01 11.56
C PHE A 322 -3.24 18.53 12.99
N ALA A 323 -3.67 19.79 13.16
CA ALA A 323 -3.93 20.36 14.47
C ALA A 323 -5.06 19.62 15.22
N THR A 324 -6.11 19.23 14.50
CA THR A 324 -7.23 18.47 15.09
C THR A 324 -6.79 17.08 15.55
N ALA A 325 -6.00 16.37 14.73
CA ALA A 325 -5.45 15.06 15.05
C ALA A 325 -4.50 15.12 16.25
N ALA A 326 -3.59 16.09 16.29
CA ALA A 326 -2.68 16.32 17.42
C ALA A 326 -3.47 16.52 18.74
N ASN A 327 -4.54 17.33 18.70
CA ASN A 327 -5.42 17.53 19.85
C ASN A 327 -6.15 16.26 20.29
N ILE A 328 -6.61 15.44 19.35
CA ILE A 328 -7.23 14.13 19.66
C ILE A 328 -6.21 13.22 20.33
N LEU A 329 -4.99 13.13 19.77
CA LEU A 329 -3.90 12.31 20.29
C LEU A 329 -3.48 12.72 21.71
N TRP A 330 -3.38 14.01 21.97
CA TRP A 330 -3.08 14.54 23.30
C TRP A 330 -4.16 14.12 24.31
N LYS A 331 -5.44 14.24 23.96
CA LYS A 331 -6.57 13.87 24.84
C LYS A 331 -6.64 12.39 25.16
N ILE A 332 -6.13 11.51 24.27
CA ILE A 332 -6.12 10.06 24.51
C ILE A 332 -4.82 9.58 25.17
N GLY A 333 -3.91 10.49 25.54
CA GLY A 333 -2.65 10.14 26.20
C GLY A 333 -1.65 9.46 25.27
N ALA A 334 -1.61 9.83 23.99
CA ALA A 334 -0.56 9.37 23.08
C ALA A 334 0.81 9.97 23.46
N ASP A 335 1.88 9.39 22.91
CA ASP A 335 3.26 9.79 23.19
C ASP A 335 3.51 11.26 22.81
N PRO A 336 3.89 12.14 23.77
CA PRO A 336 4.15 13.55 23.53
C PRO A 336 5.21 13.81 22.46
N GLN A 337 6.25 12.96 22.37
CA GLN A 337 7.30 13.14 21.39
C GLN A 337 6.76 12.95 19.97
N ASN A 338 5.99 11.89 19.75
CA ASN A 338 5.30 11.64 18.48
C ASN A 338 4.36 12.79 18.09
N ILE A 339 3.60 13.34 19.04
CA ILE A 339 2.70 14.48 18.79
C ILE A 339 3.51 15.73 18.37
N GLN A 340 4.63 15.98 19.05
CA GLN A 340 5.51 17.11 18.74
C GLN A 340 6.09 16.99 17.34
N GLU A 341 6.64 15.83 17.00
CA GLU A 341 7.23 15.59 15.67
C GLU A 341 6.19 15.63 14.55
N PHE A 342 4.98 15.12 14.80
CA PHE A 342 3.87 15.26 13.86
C PHE A 342 3.47 16.73 13.65
N THR A 343 3.49 17.54 14.72
CA THR A 343 3.23 18.98 14.63
C THR A 343 4.33 19.71 13.85
N GLN A 344 5.59 19.31 14.02
CA GLN A 344 6.71 19.84 13.22
C GLN A 344 6.55 19.49 11.74
N LEU A 345 6.18 18.25 11.42
CA LEU A 345 5.87 17.85 10.05
C LEU A 345 4.74 18.68 9.45
N ALA A 346 3.67 18.93 10.21
CA ALA A 346 2.58 19.79 9.78
C ALA A 346 3.06 21.22 9.45
N GLY A 347 3.98 21.76 10.25
CA GLY A 347 4.64 23.05 9.97
C GLY A 347 5.44 23.03 8.68
N LYS A 348 6.21 21.96 8.42
CA LYS A 348 6.96 21.79 7.16
C LYS A 348 6.02 21.66 5.95
N ALA A 349 4.94 20.89 6.07
CA ALA A 349 3.94 20.75 5.01
C ALA A 349 3.26 22.10 4.73
N LYS A 350 2.92 22.88 5.77
CA LYS A 350 2.40 24.24 5.59
C LYS A 350 3.38 25.15 4.84
N ALA A 351 4.66 25.12 5.21
CA ALA A 351 5.69 25.89 4.51
C ALA A 351 5.79 25.47 3.04
N ALA A 352 5.83 24.16 2.75
CA ALA A 352 5.86 23.64 1.39
C ALA A 352 4.61 24.03 0.57
N ALA A 353 3.43 24.06 1.18
CA ALA A 353 2.21 24.54 0.54
C ALA A 353 2.28 26.04 0.21
N SER A 354 2.80 26.85 1.14
CA SER A 354 3.00 28.30 0.90
C SER A 354 4.01 28.54 -0.20
N GLU A 355 5.16 27.85 -0.18
CA GLU A 355 6.19 27.94 -1.21
C GLU A 355 5.66 27.54 -2.58
N ALA A 356 4.81 26.51 -2.66
CA ALA A 356 4.16 26.12 -3.91
C ALA A 356 3.20 27.20 -4.43
N MET A 357 2.39 27.81 -3.56
CA MET A 357 1.50 28.92 -3.93
C MET A 357 2.29 30.16 -4.35
N ASP A 358 3.37 30.49 -3.64
CA ASP A 358 4.23 31.62 -3.98
C ASP A 358 4.94 31.38 -5.32
N ALA A 359 5.42 30.16 -5.59
CA ALA A 359 6.00 29.80 -6.87
C ALA A 359 4.99 29.92 -8.03
N GLU A 360 3.75 29.47 -7.83
CA GLU A 360 2.67 29.63 -8.81
C GLU A 360 2.33 31.12 -9.04
N ALA A 361 2.27 31.92 -7.97
CA ALA A 361 2.05 33.36 -8.06
C ALA A 361 3.19 34.09 -8.80
N ILE A 362 4.43 33.63 -8.65
CA ILE A 362 5.61 34.16 -9.38
C ILE A 362 5.51 33.86 -10.87
N LEU A 363 5.03 32.67 -11.24
CA LEU A 363 4.88 32.25 -12.64
C LEU A 363 3.86 33.13 -13.39
N GLY A 364 2.82 33.59 -12.70
CA GLY A 364 1.81 34.49 -13.28
C GLY A 364 1.09 33.87 -14.48
N ASP A 365 0.71 34.68 -15.47
CA ASP A 365 0.07 34.18 -16.69
C ASP A 365 1.06 33.38 -17.54
N ILE A 366 0.87 32.05 -17.57
CA ILE A 366 1.67 31.13 -18.35
C ILE A 366 1.15 31.12 -19.80
N PRO A 367 2.02 31.34 -20.81
CA PRO A 367 1.64 31.21 -22.22
C PRO A 367 1.02 29.83 -22.54
N ASP A 368 -0.08 29.81 -23.30
CA ASP A 368 -0.80 28.58 -23.67
C ASP A 368 0.09 27.51 -24.31
N GLU A 369 1.14 27.92 -25.03
CA GLU A 369 2.12 27.02 -25.66
C GLU A 369 2.98 26.22 -24.65
N PHE A 370 3.04 26.64 -23.38
CA PHE A 370 3.76 25.95 -22.31
C PHE A 370 2.84 25.07 -21.45
N LEU A 371 1.52 25.13 -21.69
CA LEU A 371 0.53 24.40 -20.94
C LEU A 371 0.24 23.05 -21.58
N ASP A 372 0.07 22.05 -20.73
CA ASP A 372 -0.39 20.73 -21.15
C ASP A 372 -1.83 20.84 -21.70
N PRO A 373 -2.11 20.32 -22.89
CA PRO A 373 -3.42 20.45 -23.54
C PRO A 373 -4.56 19.72 -22.82
N ILE A 374 -4.27 18.81 -21.89
CA ILE A 374 -5.26 18.06 -21.10
C ILE A 374 -5.37 18.62 -19.69
N GLN A 375 -4.24 18.79 -19.01
CA GLN A 375 -4.20 19.21 -17.61
C GLN A 375 -4.23 20.73 -17.42
N TYR A 376 -3.93 21.50 -18.47
CA TYR A 376 -3.84 22.96 -18.41
C TYR A 376 -2.83 23.46 -17.36
N THR A 377 -1.80 22.65 -17.09
CA THR A 377 -0.68 22.93 -16.18
C THR A 377 0.61 23.10 -16.97
N LEU A 378 1.59 23.79 -16.40
CA LEU A 378 2.91 23.94 -17.02
C LEU A 378 3.54 22.57 -17.32
N MET A 379 4.00 22.34 -18.56
CA MET A 379 4.68 21.09 -18.93
C MET A 379 6.10 21.06 -18.35
N GLU A 380 6.51 19.94 -17.76
CA GLU A 380 7.86 19.75 -17.21
C GLU A 380 8.76 18.96 -18.16
N ASP A 381 8.19 17.96 -18.84
CA ASP A 381 8.87 17.12 -19.82
C ASP A 381 8.02 17.00 -21.10
N PRO A 382 7.99 18.06 -21.93
CA PRO A 382 7.16 18.09 -23.13
C PRO A 382 7.62 17.04 -24.15
N VAL A 383 6.67 16.28 -24.67
CA VAL A 383 6.87 15.27 -25.71
C VAL A 383 5.89 15.45 -26.86
N VAL A 384 6.38 15.26 -28.08
CA VAL A 384 5.59 15.36 -29.31
C VAL A 384 5.01 13.99 -29.66
N LEU A 385 3.69 13.97 -29.88
CA LEU A 385 3.00 12.80 -30.40
C LEU A 385 3.23 12.68 -31.92
N PRO A 386 3.67 11.53 -32.46
CA PRO A 386 4.10 11.42 -33.85
C PRO A 386 2.97 11.65 -34.88
N SER A 387 1.73 11.29 -34.53
CA SER A 387 0.59 11.36 -35.44
C SER A 387 -0.14 12.69 -35.39
N SER A 388 -0.57 13.15 -34.20
CA SER A 388 -1.26 14.44 -34.03
C SER A 388 -0.31 15.63 -34.09
N ARG A 389 0.99 15.41 -33.85
CA ARG A 389 2.01 16.45 -33.64
C ARG A 389 1.69 17.41 -32.51
N VAL A 390 0.81 17.01 -31.60
CA VAL A 390 0.52 17.76 -30.38
C VAL A 390 1.64 17.50 -29.39
N THR A 391 2.09 18.55 -28.73
CA THR A 391 3.02 18.44 -27.60
C THR A 391 2.23 18.32 -26.31
N ILE A 392 2.61 17.35 -25.47
CA ILE A 392 1.93 17.00 -24.22
C ILE A 392 2.99 16.64 -23.17
N ASP A 393 2.70 16.79 -21.89
CA ASP A 393 3.64 16.43 -20.83
C ASP A 393 3.80 14.90 -20.72
N ARG A 394 5.04 14.41 -20.59
CA ARG A 394 5.32 12.96 -20.60
C ARG A 394 4.52 12.17 -19.54
N PRO A 395 4.48 12.58 -18.25
CA PRO A 395 3.64 11.92 -17.24
C PRO A 395 2.17 11.80 -17.65
N VAL A 396 1.62 12.81 -18.32
CA VAL A 396 0.21 12.86 -18.75
C VAL A 396 -0.07 11.85 -19.86
N ILE A 397 0.76 11.82 -20.91
CA ILE A 397 0.58 10.85 -21.99
C ILE A 397 0.90 9.42 -21.55
N VAL A 398 1.92 9.22 -20.72
CA VAL A 398 2.24 7.88 -20.19
C VAL A 398 1.04 7.33 -19.40
N ARG A 399 0.39 8.18 -18.59
CA ARG A 399 -0.84 7.78 -17.88
C ARG A 399 -1.98 7.40 -18.81
N HIS A 400 -2.16 8.12 -19.92
CA HIS A 400 -3.13 7.74 -20.95
C HIS A 400 -2.79 6.38 -21.57
N LEU A 401 -1.53 6.18 -21.96
CA LEU A 401 -1.03 4.95 -22.61
C LEU A 401 -1.08 3.71 -21.72
N LEU A 402 -1.11 3.87 -20.39
CA LEU A 402 -1.37 2.77 -19.45
C LEU A 402 -2.79 2.20 -19.56
N SER A 403 -3.75 2.99 -20.05
CA SER A 403 -5.15 2.59 -20.21
C SER A 403 -5.52 2.32 -21.67
N ASP A 404 -5.01 3.13 -22.59
CA ASP A 404 -5.38 3.12 -24.00
C ASP A 404 -4.13 3.40 -24.85
N SER A 405 -3.73 2.44 -25.68
CA SER A 405 -2.54 2.56 -26.56
C SER A 405 -2.83 3.39 -27.81
N THR A 406 -3.45 4.55 -27.61
CA THR A 406 -3.81 5.47 -28.68
C THR A 406 -3.41 6.91 -28.35
N ASP A 407 -3.39 7.75 -29.38
CA ASP A 407 -3.24 9.20 -29.24
C ASP A 407 -4.59 9.80 -28.80
N PRO A 408 -4.64 10.59 -27.71
CA PRO A 408 -5.90 11.09 -27.15
C PRO A 408 -6.64 12.08 -28.05
N PHE A 409 -5.98 12.67 -29.06
CA PHE A 409 -6.54 13.69 -29.95
C PHE A 409 -7.08 13.12 -31.25
N ASN A 410 -6.45 12.07 -31.79
CA ASN A 410 -6.84 11.49 -33.08
C ASN A 410 -7.10 9.97 -33.05
N ARG A 411 -6.92 9.31 -31.90
CA ARG A 411 -7.14 7.87 -31.66
C ARG A 411 -6.27 6.93 -32.50
N SER A 412 -5.19 7.43 -33.09
CA SER A 412 -4.21 6.58 -33.79
C SER A 412 -3.39 5.76 -32.79
N TYR A 413 -2.88 4.61 -33.23
CA TYR A 413 -2.06 3.74 -32.38
C TYR A 413 -0.79 4.47 -31.90
N LEU A 414 -0.53 4.40 -30.60
CA LEU A 414 0.58 5.07 -29.95
C LEU A 414 1.12 4.21 -28.80
N THR A 415 2.44 4.16 -28.66
CA THR A 415 3.15 3.47 -27.58
C THR A 415 4.22 4.38 -26.98
N GLN A 416 4.66 4.07 -25.76
CA GLN A 416 5.55 4.96 -24.99
C GLN A 416 6.91 5.19 -25.67
N ASP A 417 7.42 4.19 -26.38
CA ASP A 417 8.66 4.25 -27.15
C ASP A 417 8.58 5.14 -28.41
N MET A 418 7.36 5.43 -28.87
CA MET A 418 7.12 6.32 -30.02
C MET A 418 7.13 7.81 -29.64
N LEU A 419 7.21 8.15 -28.35
CA LEU A 419 7.17 9.54 -27.87
C LEU A 419 8.49 10.27 -28.17
N LEU A 420 8.40 11.39 -28.89
CA LEU A 420 9.57 12.19 -29.27
C LEU A 420 9.79 13.33 -28.26
N PRO A 421 10.96 13.45 -27.60
CA PRO A 421 11.22 14.56 -26.68
C PRO A 421 11.22 15.93 -27.38
N ASP A 422 10.46 16.90 -26.89
CA ASP A 422 10.48 18.29 -27.37
C ASP A 422 11.51 19.10 -26.59
N THR A 423 12.78 18.92 -26.95
CA THR A 423 13.90 19.53 -26.21
C THR A 423 13.90 21.06 -26.34
N ASP A 424 13.47 21.58 -27.49
CA ASP A 424 13.43 23.03 -27.74
C ASP A 424 12.34 23.70 -26.91
N LEU A 425 11.14 23.11 -26.83
CA LEU A 425 10.08 23.63 -25.97
C LEU A 425 10.47 23.56 -24.49
N LYS A 426 11.11 22.46 -24.07
CA LYS A 426 11.60 22.31 -22.70
C LYS A 426 12.58 23.43 -22.32
N LEU A 427 13.50 23.79 -23.21
CA LEU A 427 14.44 24.90 -22.98
C LEU A 427 13.72 26.25 -22.90
N ARG A 428 12.70 26.49 -23.75
CA ARG A 428 11.90 27.72 -23.70
C ARG A 428 11.09 27.84 -22.40
N ILE A 429 10.50 26.74 -21.93
CA ILE A 429 9.80 26.68 -20.65
C ILE A 429 10.77 26.99 -19.50
N GLN A 430 11.97 26.39 -19.51
CA GLN A 430 12.99 26.67 -18.52
C GLN A 430 13.46 28.13 -18.52
N GLU A 431 13.59 28.74 -19.71
CA GLU A 431 13.92 30.16 -19.84
C GLU A 431 12.80 31.04 -19.28
N PHE A 432 11.55 30.72 -19.59
CA PHE A 432 10.37 31.41 -19.08
C PHE A 432 10.33 31.38 -17.54
N ILE A 433 10.49 30.20 -16.94
CA ILE A 433 10.56 30.03 -15.48
C ILE A 433 11.65 30.93 -14.90
N ARG A 434 12.84 30.94 -15.50
CA ARG A 434 13.98 31.76 -15.03
C ARG A 434 13.69 33.25 -15.13
N CYS A 435 13.08 33.70 -16.22
CA CYS A 435 12.72 35.10 -16.43
C CYS A 435 11.68 35.57 -15.39
N GLN A 436 10.66 34.75 -15.12
CA GLN A 436 9.64 35.08 -14.13
C GLN A 436 10.22 35.11 -12.70
N GLN A 437 11.08 34.14 -12.36
CA GLN A 437 11.82 34.15 -11.08
C GLN A 437 12.74 35.37 -10.92
N PHE A 438 13.40 35.82 -12.00
CA PHE A 438 14.22 37.03 -11.98
C PHE A 438 13.38 38.29 -11.77
N ARG A 439 12.21 38.39 -12.43
CA ARG A 439 11.27 39.51 -12.29
C ARG A 439 10.62 39.59 -10.90
N ALA A 440 10.48 38.47 -10.22
CA ALA A 440 9.89 38.38 -8.89
C ALA A 440 10.88 38.61 -7.73
N ARG A 441 12.20 38.62 -7.96
CA ARG A 441 13.15 39.11 -6.96
C ARG A 441 12.88 40.59 -6.72
N PRO A 442 12.62 41.02 -5.47
CA PRO A 442 12.23 42.40 -5.23
C PRO A 442 13.36 43.35 -5.64
N ALA A 443 12.96 44.51 -6.14
CA ALA A 443 13.75 45.74 -6.14
C ALA A 443 14.05 46.20 -4.70
N ALA A 444 14.63 45.31 -3.87
CA ALA A 444 15.01 45.58 -2.49
C ALA A 444 16.45 46.08 -2.36
N ASP A 445 17.24 46.07 -3.44
CA ASP A 445 18.61 46.59 -3.48
C ASP A 445 18.77 47.86 -4.34
N SER A 446 17.69 48.47 -4.83
CA SER A 446 17.77 49.77 -5.52
C SER A 446 17.62 50.94 -4.55
N VAL A 447 18.50 51.00 -3.54
CA VAL A 447 18.94 52.30 -3.03
C VAL A 447 20.03 52.76 -3.98
N MET A 448 19.73 53.79 -4.75
CA MET A 448 20.70 54.49 -5.59
C MET A 448 21.84 55.02 -4.72
N GLU A 449 23.00 54.39 -4.76
CA GLU A 449 24.27 55.10 -4.58
C GLU A 449 24.76 55.50 -5.96
N GLU A 450 24.84 56.81 -6.18
CA GLU A 450 25.52 57.40 -7.33
C GLU A 450 26.99 56.96 -7.40
N PRO A 451 27.58 56.91 -8.60
CA PRO A 451 28.86 56.26 -8.82
C PRO A 451 30.00 57.20 -8.42
N ASP A 452 30.80 56.81 -7.42
CA ASP A 452 32.12 57.41 -7.27
C ASP A 452 33.13 56.62 -8.12
N GLY A 453 33.77 57.34 -9.04
CA GLY A 453 34.59 56.75 -10.09
C GLY A 453 35.88 56.13 -9.56
N SER A 454 36.08 54.84 -9.83
CA SER A 454 37.27 54.33 -10.53
C SER A 454 37.28 52.80 -10.58
N SER A 455 37.32 52.30 -11.82
CA SER A 455 38.22 51.23 -12.27
C SER A 455 38.46 50.02 -11.36
N GLY A 456 37.86 48.88 -11.70
CA GLY A 456 38.41 47.58 -11.28
C GLY A 456 37.43 46.42 -11.30
N ILE A 457 37.35 45.73 -12.43
CA ILE A 457 36.67 44.45 -12.65
C ILE A 457 36.91 43.49 -11.47
N LYS A 458 35.87 43.14 -10.72
CA LYS A 458 35.86 41.96 -9.83
C LYS A 458 34.82 40.97 -10.35
N SER A 459 35.33 39.90 -10.96
CA SER A 459 34.61 38.67 -11.23
C SER A 459 33.96 38.16 -9.95
N ILE A 460 32.63 38.12 -9.91
CA ILE A 460 31.89 37.32 -8.94
C ILE A 460 31.73 35.93 -9.55
N ILE A 461 32.64 35.04 -9.17
CA ILE A 461 32.47 33.60 -9.32
C ILE A 461 31.42 33.19 -8.29
N LEU A 462 30.19 32.92 -8.74
CA LEU A 462 29.18 32.25 -7.92
C LEU A 462 29.20 30.76 -8.28
N VAL A 463 29.68 29.99 -7.31
CA VAL A 463 29.83 28.54 -7.31
C VAL A 463 28.45 27.88 -7.40
N LEU A 464 28.22 27.12 -8.47
CA LEU A 464 27.14 26.14 -8.56
C LEU A 464 27.45 24.95 -7.64
N PRO A 465 26.52 24.43 -6.82
CA PRO A 465 26.57 23.03 -6.44
C PRO A 465 26.08 22.21 -7.63
N TYR A 466 26.99 21.39 -8.15
CA TYR A 466 26.78 20.37 -9.18
C TYR A 466 25.61 19.44 -8.82
N PHE A 467 24.59 19.39 -9.68
CA PHE A 467 23.86 18.16 -9.97
C PHE A 467 24.42 17.61 -11.29
N SER A 468 25.16 16.51 -11.23
CA SER A 468 25.49 15.66 -12.38
C SER A 468 25.96 14.30 -11.90
N LEU A 469 25.06 13.32 -11.94
CA LEU A 469 25.10 12.07 -12.74
C LEU A 469 24.20 11.01 -12.12
#